data_AF-A0A1F6ET80-F1
#
_entry.id   AF-A0A1F6ET80-F1
#
_cell.length_a   1.000
_cell.length_b   1.000
_cell.length_c   1.000
_cell.angle_alpha   90.00
_cell.angle_beta   90.00
_cell.angle_gamma   90.00
#
_symmetry.space_group_name_H-M   'P 1'
#
loop_
_entity.id
_entity.type
_entity.pdbx_description
1 polymer ?
#
loop_
_entity_poly.entity_id
_entity_poly.type
_entity_poly.pdbx_seq_one_letter_code
_entity_poly.pdbx_strand_id
1 'polypeptide(L)'
;MDINKVPKQFCENISVAYSQEFFVMAMMTGEAGIAYALSPQHMKRLSQYLTHQIAEYEKNFSEIKAEWKPGMMSPIQTKDVMGGEQK
;
A
#
# COMPACT_ATOMS: atom_id res chain seq x y z
N MET A 1 -24.55 -2.82 -2.57
CA MET A 1 -23.86 -1.60 -3.05
C MET A 1 -23.43 -1.90 -4.49
N ASP A 2 -23.83 -1.07 -5.45
CA ASP A 2 -23.47 -1.29 -6.87
C ASP A 2 -22.04 -0.77 -7.11
N ILE A 3 -21.08 -1.68 -7.25
CA ILE A 3 -19.66 -1.37 -7.47
C ILE A 3 -19.44 -0.49 -8.71
N ASN A 4 -20.35 -0.52 -9.69
CA ASN A 4 -20.21 0.26 -10.92
C ASN A 4 -20.64 1.73 -10.77
N LYS A 5 -21.35 2.07 -9.68
CA LYS A 5 -21.81 3.44 -9.40
C LYS A 5 -20.96 4.18 -8.38
N VAL A 6 -20.00 3.49 -7.75
CA VAL A 6 -19.02 4.13 -6.88
C VAL A 6 -18.01 4.86 -7.79
N PRO A 7 -17.78 6.18 -7.64
CA PRO A 7 -16.74 6.86 -8.39
C PRO A 7 -15.39 6.22 -8.08
N LYS A 8 -14.85 5.46 -9.05
CA LYS A 8 -13.58 4.74 -8.90
C LYS A 8 -12.46 5.71 -9.24
N GLN A 9 -11.71 6.13 -8.23
CA GLN A 9 -10.40 6.75 -8.43
C GLN A 9 -9.34 5.65 -8.39
N PHE A 10 -8.38 5.72 -9.30
CA PHE A 10 -7.25 4.79 -9.28
C PHE A 10 -6.33 5.17 -8.11
N CYS A 11 -6.24 4.26 -7.14
CA CYS A 11 -5.32 4.40 -6.03
C CYS A 11 -3.89 4.14 -6.53
N GLU A 12 -3.04 5.15 -6.46
CA GLU A 12 -1.67 5.08 -6.96
C GLU A 12 -0.70 4.63 -5.88
N ASN A 13 -1.03 4.92 -4.61
CA ASN A 13 -0.17 4.58 -3.49
C ASN A 13 -0.99 4.26 -2.23
N ILE A 14 -0.55 3.20 -1.52
CA ILE A 14 -1.11 2.77 -0.25
C ILE A 14 0.03 2.74 0.76
N SER A 15 -0.12 3.48 1.86
CA SER A 15 0.82 3.47 2.99
C SER A 15 0.10 3.00 4.24
N VAL A 16 0.75 2.11 5.00
CA VAL A 16 0.23 1.59 6.26
C VAL A 16 1.29 1.73 7.34
N ALA A 17 0.91 2.37 8.44
CA ALA A 17 1.70 2.48 9.66
C ALA A 17 0.87 2.00 10.85
N TYR A 18 1.52 1.74 11.98
CA TYR A 18 0.85 1.32 13.20
C TYR A 18 1.43 1.96 14.44
N SER A 19 0.58 2.12 15.44
CA SER A 19 0.93 2.40 16.83
C SER A 19 0.51 1.20 17.70
N GLN A 20 0.67 1.31 19.01
CA GLN A 20 0.21 0.27 19.93
C GLN A 20 -1.32 0.10 19.92
N GLU A 21 -2.08 1.15 19.59
CA GLU A 21 -3.53 1.18 19.76
C GLU A 21 -4.30 1.05 18.43
N PHE A 22 -3.70 1.50 17.32
CA PHE A 22 -4.36 1.53 16.02
C PHE A 22 -3.37 1.42 14.87
N PHE A 23 -3.91 1.05 13.71
CA PHE A 23 -3.25 1.13 12.42
C PHE A 23 -3.75 2.36 11.67
N VAL A 24 -2.88 3.04 10.95
CA VAL A 24 -3.25 4.10 10.02
C VAL A 24 -2.99 3.61 8.61
N MET A 25 -4.03 3.60 7.78
CA MET A 25 -3.94 3.29 6.36
C MET A 25 -4.27 4.53 5.55
N ALA A 26 -3.34 5.00 4.73
CA ALA A 26 -3.53 6.10 3.80
C ALA A 26 -3.58 5.57 2.36
N MET A 27 -4.62 5.97 1.63
CA MET A 27 -4.77 5.68 0.20
C MET A 27 -4.75 7.00 -0.57
N MET A 28 -3.90 7.08 -1.59
CA MET A 28 -3.59 8.32 -2.30
C MET A 28 -3.77 8.17 -3.82
N THR A 29 -4.19 9.26 -4.46
CA THR A 29 -4.34 9.42 -5.92
C THR A 29 -3.91 10.84 -6.30
N GLY A 30 -2.79 10.99 -7.02
CA GLY A 30 -2.13 12.28 -7.20
C GLY A 30 -1.79 12.93 -5.84
N GLU A 31 -2.25 14.17 -5.65
CA GLU A 31 -2.06 14.93 -4.40
C GLU A 31 -3.18 14.71 -3.37
N ALA A 32 -4.24 13.99 -3.74
CA ALA A 32 -5.36 13.71 -2.85
C ALA A 32 -5.13 12.39 -2.09
N GLY A 33 -5.33 12.41 -0.77
CA GLY A 33 -5.19 11.23 0.07
C GLY A 33 -6.19 11.22 1.20
N ILE A 34 -6.72 10.03 1.53
CA ILE A 34 -7.54 9.83 2.71
C ILE A 34 -6.86 8.81 3.60
N ALA A 35 -6.70 9.16 4.88
CA ALA A 35 -6.18 8.29 5.90
C ALA A 35 -7.30 7.81 6.83
N TYR A 36 -7.31 6.52 7.14
CA TYR A 36 -8.24 5.89 8.06
C TYR A 36 -7.47 5.28 9.23
N ALA A 37 -7.97 5.50 10.45
CA ALA A 37 -7.53 4.79 11.63
C ALA A 37 -8.36 3.51 11.80
N LEU A 38 -7.68 2.38 11.95
CA LEU A 38 -8.27 1.05 12.05
C LEU A 38 -7.82 0.42 13.36
N SER A 39 -8.74 -0.17 14.13
CA SER A 39 -8.33 -0.98 15.29
C SER A 39 -7.59 -2.25 14.82
N PRO A 40 -6.77 -2.88 15.67
CA PRO A 40 -6.06 -4.12 15.32
C PRO A 40 -6.99 -5.23 14.82
N GLN A 41 -8.19 -5.38 15.40
CA GLN A 41 -9.14 -6.39 14.93
C GLN A 41 -9.66 -6.10 13.51
N HIS A 42 -9.93 -4.82 13.20
CA HIS A 42 -10.37 -4.42 11.87
C HIS A 42 -9.27 -4.62 10.83
N MET A 43 -8.01 -4.25 11.16
CA MET A 43 -6.89 -4.48 10.26
C MET A 43 -6.67 -5.98 9.98
N LYS A 44 -6.80 -6.85 10.99
CA LYS A 44 -6.67 -8.30 10.79
C LYS A 44 -7.76 -8.87 9.89
N ARG A 45 -9.01 -8.43 10.05
CA ARG A 45 -10.11 -8.83 9.16
C ARG A 45 -9.91 -8.32 7.74
N LEU A 46 -9.42 -7.07 7.60
CA LEU A 46 -9.09 -6.50 6.31
C LEU A 46 -8.02 -7.33 5.60
N SER A 47 -6.94 -7.73 6.29
CA SER A 47 -5.90 -8.56 5.67
C SER A 47 -6.45 -9.89 5.17
N GLN A 48 -7.29 -10.57 5.96
CA GLN A 48 -7.91 -11.85 5.58
C GLN A 48 -8.82 -11.68 4.36
N TYR A 49 -9.61 -10.60 4.34
CA TYR A 49 -10.49 -10.29 3.22
C TYR A 49 -9.69 -10.02 1.94
N LEU A 50 -8.62 -9.23 2.02
CA LEU A 50 -7.74 -8.95 0.88
C LEU A 50 -7.09 -10.23 0.35
N THR A 51 -6.54 -11.09 1.21
CA THR A 51 -5.96 -12.37 0.80
C THR A 51 -6.97 -13.23 0.04
N HIS A 52 -8.21 -13.32 0.55
CA HIS A 52 -9.27 -14.07 -0.13
C HIS A 52 -9.62 -13.47 -1.50
N GLN A 53 -9.82 -12.16 -1.59
CA GLN A 53 -10.18 -11.50 -2.86
C GLN A 53 -9.07 -11.59 -3.91
N ILE A 54 -7.80 -11.49 -3.50
CA ILE A 54 -6.65 -11.70 -4.39
C ILE A 54 -6.65 -13.13 -4.92
N ALA A 55 -6.82 -14.12 -4.05
CA ALA A 55 -6.85 -15.52 -4.48
C ALA A 55 -8.02 -15.82 -5.44
N GLU A 56 -9.20 -15.25 -5.21
CA GLU A 56 -10.34 -15.39 -6.14
C GLU A 56 -10.08 -14.68 -7.48
N TYR A 57 -9.41 -13.53 -7.48
CA TYR A 57 -8.99 -12.87 -8.71
C TYR A 57 -8.00 -13.74 -9.50
N GLU A 58 -6.96 -14.26 -8.86
CA GLU A 58 -5.93 -15.09 -9.51
C GLU A 58 -6.45 -16.43 -10.03
N LYS A 59 -7.56 -16.96 -9.48
CA LYS A 59 -8.23 -18.14 -10.06
C LYS A 59 -8.91 -17.84 -11.39
N ASN A 60 -9.45 -16.63 -11.53
CA ASN A 60 -10.21 -16.22 -12.71
C ASN A 60 -9.36 -15.50 -13.76
N PHE A 61 -8.20 -14.98 -13.34
CA PHE A 61 -7.28 -14.18 -14.15
C PHE A 61 -5.85 -14.72 -14.00
N SER A 62 -4.85 -13.94 -14.40
CA SER A 62 -3.44 -14.31 -14.23
C SER A 62 -2.94 -14.04 -12.81
N GLU A 63 -1.95 -14.82 -12.39
CA GLU A 63 -1.19 -14.61 -11.15
C GLU A 63 -0.59 -13.20 -11.07
N ILE A 64 -0.67 -12.58 -9.90
CA ILE A 64 -0.13 -11.25 -9.65
C ILE A 64 1.32 -11.37 -9.22
N LYS A 65 2.25 -11.01 -10.12
CA LYS A 65 3.69 -10.96 -9.80
C LYS A 65 4.06 -9.60 -9.21
N ALA A 66 3.76 -9.41 -7.93
CA ALA A 66 4.13 -8.20 -7.18
C ALA A 66 5.04 -8.55 -6.00
N GLU A 67 6.30 -8.14 -6.06
CA GLU A 67 7.26 -8.31 -4.96
C GLU A 67 7.34 -7.04 -4.11
N TRP A 68 7.01 -7.14 -2.82
CA TRP A 68 7.32 -6.08 -1.86
C TRP A 68 8.76 -6.24 -1.39
N LYS A 69 9.66 -5.35 -1.83
CA LYS A 69 11.05 -5.31 -1.40
C LYS A 69 11.24 -4.26 -0.29
N PRO A 70 11.23 -4.64 0.99
CA PRO A 70 11.54 -3.69 2.06
C PRO A 70 12.98 -3.17 1.86
N GLY A 71 13.13 -1.86 1.66
CA GLY A 71 14.44 -1.22 1.63
C GLY A 71 15.02 -0.86 0.26
N MET A 72 14.28 -0.93 -0.85
CA MET A 72 14.69 -0.20 -2.06
C MET A 72 14.48 1.31 -1.84
N MET A 73 15.49 1.97 -1.29
CA MET A 73 15.63 3.42 -1.40
C MET A 73 15.59 3.79 -2.87
N SER A 74 14.83 4.83 -3.22
CA SER A 74 14.79 5.34 -4.58
C SER A 74 16.23 5.64 -5.06
N PRO A 75 16.65 5.20 -6.26
CA PRO A 75 18.02 5.40 -6.76
C PRO A 75 18.49 6.87 -6.78
N ILE A 76 17.56 7.82 -6.70
CA ILE A 76 17.85 9.26 -6.59
C ILE A 76 18.48 9.62 -5.23
N GLN A 77 18.19 8.86 -4.17
CA GLN A 77 18.72 9.09 -2.83
C GLN A 77 20.14 8.55 -2.65
N THR A 78 20.56 7.55 -3.45
CA THR A 78 21.92 6.98 -3.37
C THR A 78 22.97 7.85 -4.04
N LYS A 79 22.58 8.77 -4.93
CA LYS A 79 23.53 9.64 -5.64
C LYS A 79 24.08 10.78 -4.78
N ASP A 80 23.34 11.27 -3.78
CA ASP A 80 23.80 12.38 -2.93
C ASP A 80 24.67 11.94 -1.74
N VAL A 81 24.69 10.65 -1.38
CA VAL A 81 25.41 10.16 -0.19
C VAL A 81 26.85 9.69 -0.50
N MET A 82 27.23 9.51 -1.77
CA MET A 82 28.60 9.14 -2.17
C MET A 82 29.41 10.33 -2.71
N GLY A 83 29.18 11.53 -2.17
CA GLY A 83 29.76 12.79 -2.64
C GLY A 83 30.69 13.49 -1.64
N GLY A 84 31.47 12.77 -0.83
CA GLY A 84 32.33 13.47 0.14
C GLY A 84 33.35 12.66 0.93
N GLU A 85 34.33 12.06 0.26
CA GLU A 85 35.67 11.87 0.84
C GLU A 85 36.74 12.13 -0.23
N GLN A 86 37.15 13.40 -0.35
CA GLN A 86 38.51 13.74 -0.77
C GLN A 86 39.16 14.48 0.40
N LYS A 87 40.05 13.79 1.11
CA LYS A 87 41.27 14.35 1.67
C LYS A 87 42.28 13.24 1.91
#